data_AF-A0A1F3V1P6-F1
#
_entry.id   AF-A0A1F3V1P6-F1
#
_cell.length_a   1.000
_cell.length_b   1.000
_cell.length_c   1.000
_cell.angle_alpha   90.00
_cell.angle_beta   90.00
_cell.angle_gamma   90.00
#
_symmetry.space_group_name_H-M   'P 1'
#
loop_
_entity.id
_entity.type
_entity.pdbx_description
1 polymer ?
#
loop_
_entity_poly.entity_id
_entity_poly.type
_entity_poly.pdbx_seq_one_letter_code
_entity_poly.pdbx_strand_id
1 'polypeptide(L)'
;MTKYEKLLKVVREKESDGEVVVDAEAESGVENKKYPPSDKLSALKDDLVNSNGVALNDTVDVFSDGSGANQKIAPAANLDSLTVETQIVQLRKALKLVEQKKFNQAIGYLKDLENSSVLQIKVRAKYQVGEMLFFQQEYDLAMQVYEDIIANYAFSGVVLKTLGRLIECSNKLKLGKKQEQYYSVLMKFFEAS
;
A
#
# COMPACT_ATOMS: atom_id res chain seq x y z
N MET A 1 -29.36 -11.29 25.52
CA MET A 1 -28.61 -10.34 24.67
C MET A 1 -27.13 -10.68 24.69
N THR A 2 -26.55 -10.95 23.54
CA THR A 2 -25.10 -11.24 23.42
C THR A 2 -24.29 -9.95 23.62
N LYS A 3 -23.02 -10.08 24.02
CA LYS A 3 -22.10 -8.93 24.18
C LYS A 3 -22.02 -8.07 22.90
N TYR A 4 -22.22 -8.70 21.75
CA TYR A 4 -22.27 -8.08 20.43
C TYR A 4 -23.48 -7.16 20.23
N GLU A 5 -24.68 -7.59 20.62
CA GLU A 5 -25.90 -6.77 20.54
C GLU A 5 -25.79 -5.50 21.39
N LYS A 6 -25.08 -5.57 22.52
CA LYS A 6 -24.81 -4.39 23.36
C LYS A 6 -23.88 -3.39 22.68
N LEU A 7 -22.85 -3.84 21.96
CA LEU A 7 -21.90 -2.96 21.26
C LEU A 7 -22.53 -2.30 20.03
N LEU A 8 -23.34 -3.04 19.27
CA LEU A 8 -24.10 -2.48 18.13
C LEU A 8 -25.08 -1.40 18.59
N LYS A 9 -25.70 -1.60 19.76
CA LYS A 9 -26.60 -0.61 20.34
C LYS A 9 -25.86 0.68 20.72
N VAL A 10 -24.68 0.57 21.33
CA VAL A 10 -23.85 1.72 21.71
C VAL A 10 -23.33 2.50 20.50
N VAL A 11 -22.98 1.81 19.41
CA VAL A 11 -22.57 2.49 18.16
C VAL A 11 -23.75 3.23 17.53
N ARG A 12 -24.93 2.59 17.48
CA ARG A 12 -26.15 3.18 16.94
C ARG A 12 -26.65 4.37 17.76
N GLU A 13 -26.53 4.32 19.09
CA GLU A 13 -26.86 5.43 20.00
C GLU A 13 -25.87 6.59 19.87
N LYS A 14 -24.59 6.34 19.57
CA LYS A 14 -23.61 7.40 19.30
C LYS A 14 -23.79 8.09 17.94
N GLU A 15 -24.42 7.43 16.97
CA GLU A 15 -24.71 8.00 15.65
C GLU A 15 -25.98 8.89 15.66
N SER A 16 -26.92 8.68 16.60
CA SER A 16 -28.11 9.52 16.74
C SER A 16 -27.88 10.85 17.45
N ASP A 17 -26.77 10.98 18.19
CA ASP A 17 -26.42 12.20 18.95
C ASP A 17 -25.45 13.12 18.17
N GLY A 18 -25.08 12.74 16.95
CA GLY A 18 -24.09 13.42 16.11
C GLY A 18 -24.68 14.32 15.03
N GLU A 19 -25.71 15.11 15.34
CA GLU A 19 -26.19 16.20 14.47
C GLU A 19 -25.79 17.54 15.09
N VAL A 20 -24.63 18.08 14.71
CA VAL A 20 -24.29 19.49 14.96
C VAL A 20 -23.60 20.11 13.74
N VAL A 21 -24.41 20.87 13.01
CA VAL A 21 -24.20 22.24 12.52
C VAL A 21 -22.85 22.59 11.89
N VAL A 22 -22.91 22.85 10.58
CA VAL A 22 -21.99 23.67 9.79
C VAL A 22 -22.00 25.10 10.34
N ASP A 23 -20.85 25.61 10.78
CA ASP A 23 -20.58 27.05 10.82
C ASP A 23 -19.11 27.34 10.55
N ALA A 24 -18.91 28.43 9.83
CA ALA A 24 -17.66 28.89 9.26
C ALA A 24 -16.92 29.88 10.19
N GLU A 25 -15.62 30.00 9.90
CA GLU A 25 -14.69 31.09 10.21
C GLU A 25 -13.99 31.20 11.58
N ALA A 26 -12.74 31.66 11.44
CA ALA A 26 -11.86 32.37 12.37
C ALA A 26 -10.73 31.60 13.10
N GLU A 27 -9.62 32.32 13.20
CA GLU A 27 -8.23 31.89 13.32
C GLU A 27 -7.72 31.66 14.75
N SER A 28 -6.50 31.08 14.81
CA SER A 28 -5.36 31.45 15.68
C SER A 28 -5.01 30.55 16.88
N GLY A 29 -3.69 30.29 16.99
CA GLY A 29 -2.98 29.65 18.11
C GLY A 29 -3.06 28.12 18.10
N VAL A 30 -1.98 27.34 18.06
CA VAL A 30 -1.01 27.19 19.16
C VAL A 30 0.23 26.40 18.68
N GLU A 31 1.40 26.98 19.01
CA GLU A 31 2.72 26.42 19.37
C GLU A 31 3.46 25.37 18.51
N ASN A 32 4.59 25.88 17.98
CA ASN A 32 5.79 25.19 17.54
C ASN A 32 6.34 24.16 18.54
N LYS A 33 6.48 22.90 18.10
CA LYS A 33 7.52 21.99 18.62
C LYS A 33 8.57 21.72 17.53
N LYS A 34 9.74 22.29 17.78
CA LYS A 34 10.98 22.25 17.00
C LYS A 34 11.56 20.84 17.00
N TYR A 35 11.64 20.19 15.83
CA TYR A 35 12.47 19.02 15.61
C TYR A 35 13.71 19.42 14.79
N PRO A 36 14.91 18.84 15.08
CA PRO A 36 16.18 19.29 14.52
C PRO A 36 16.36 18.91 13.04
N PRO A 37 17.16 19.68 12.27
CA PRO A 37 17.35 19.47 10.84
C PRO A 37 18.19 18.22 10.56
N SER A 38 17.65 17.29 9.77
CA SER A 38 18.34 16.11 9.25
C SER A 38 19.21 16.47 8.04
N ASP A 39 20.28 17.22 8.30
CA ASP A 39 21.19 17.74 7.28
C ASP A 39 22.43 16.85 7.08
N LYS A 40 22.22 15.59 6.68
CA LYS A 40 23.30 14.64 6.30
C LYS A 40 22.93 13.73 5.12
N LEU A 41 22.22 14.25 4.12
CA LEU A 41 21.98 13.53 2.85
C LEU A 41 22.71 14.14 1.64
N SER A 42 23.44 15.24 1.86
CA SER A 42 24.17 16.00 0.84
C SER A 42 25.57 15.44 0.56
N ALA A 43 26.16 14.70 1.51
CA ALA A 43 27.56 14.24 1.45
C ALA A 43 27.74 12.83 0.84
N LEU A 44 26.68 12.21 0.28
CA LEU A 44 26.74 10.87 -0.32
C LEU A 44 26.50 10.87 -1.84
N LYS A 45 26.29 12.05 -2.43
CA LYS A 45 26.08 12.19 -3.88
C LYS A 45 27.35 12.50 -4.66
N ASP A 46 28.39 13.00 -4.00
CA ASP A 46 29.64 13.37 -4.66
C ASP A 46 30.58 12.17 -4.90
N ASP A 47 30.43 11.06 -4.18
CA ASP A 47 31.27 9.86 -4.35
C ASP A 47 30.79 8.89 -5.45
N LEU A 48 29.60 9.11 -6.03
CA LEU A 48 29.04 8.26 -7.10
C LEU A 48 29.23 8.83 -8.51
N VAL A 49 29.72 10.06 -8.63
CA VAL A 49 29.88 10.73 -9.93
C VAL A 49 31.29 10.57 -10.51
N ASN A 50 32.25 10.03 -9.75
CA ASN A 50 33.65 9.94 -10.16
C ASN A 50 34.18 8.54 -10.49
N SER A 51 33.30 7.56 -10.78
CA SER A 51 33.71 6.25 -11.30
C SER A 51 33.24 6.00 -12.74
N ASN A 52 33.44 6.98 -13.62
CA ASN A 52 33.50 6.73 -15.06
C ASN A 52 34.93 6.33 -15.42
N GLY A 53 35.21 5.03 -15.39
CA GLY A 53 36.48 4.49 -15.90
C GLY A 53 37.06 3.32 -15.13
N VAL A 54 36.31 2.24 -14.95
CA VAL A 54 36.92 0.92 -14.71
C VAL A 54 36.18 -0.10 -15.56
N ALA A 55 36.84 -0.56 -16.62
CA ALA A 55 36.46 -1.72 -17.39
C ALA A 55 36.46 -2.94 -16.46
N LEU A 56 35.29 -3.51 -16.19
CA LEU A 56 35.17 -4.83 -15.58
C LEU A 56 35.27 -5.89 -16.67
N ASN A 57 36.44 -5.95 -17.31
CA ASN A 57 36.89 -7.11 -18.06
C ASN A 57 37.87 -7.86 -17.16
N ASP A 58 37.37 -8.73 -16.28
CA ASP A 58 38.18 -9.81 -15.68
C ASP A 58 37.30 -10.84 -14.95
N THR A 59 36.53 -11.58 -15.74
CA THR A 59 36.20 -12.95 -15.38
C THR A 59 36.71 -13.84 -16.51
N VAL A 60 37.96 -14.29 -16.37
CA VAL A 60 38.56 -15.33 -17.20
C VAL A 60 37.81 -16.63 -16.92
N ASP A 61 37.00 -17.05 -17.88
CA ASP A 61 36.27 -18.32 -17.86
C ASP A 61 37.23 -19.45 -18.29
N VAL A 62 37.54 -20.37 -17.38
CA VAL A 62 38.60 -21.42 -17.52
C VAL A 62 37.98 -22.78 -17.90
N PHE A 63 36.87 -22.79 -18.64
CA PHE A 63 36.31 -24.04 -19.18
C PHE A 63 35.78 -23.85 -20.61
N SER A 64 36.72 -23.77 -21.55
CA SER A 64 36.46 -23.97 -22.98
C SER A 64 36.90 -25.39 -23.36
N ASP A 65 35.97 -26.33 -23.40
CA ASP A 65 36.09 -27.46 -24.32
C ASP A 65 34.72 -28.05 -24.69
N GLY A 66 34.41 -28.07 -26.00
CA GLY A 66 33.40 -28.96 -26.58
C GLY A 66 32.07 -28.36 -27.07
N SER A 67 32.10 -27.87 -28.32
CA SER A 67 31.09 -28.17 -29.36
C SER A 67 29.67 -27.57 -29.29
N GLY A 68 29.48 -26.50 -30.08
CA GLY A 68 28.52 -26.46 -31.18
C GLY A 68 27.02 -26.34 -30.89
N ALA A 69 26.46 -25.14 -31.10
CA ALA A 69 25.27 -24.89 -31.94
C ALA A 69 24.86 -23.41 -31.85
N ASN A 70 24.95 -22.72 -32.98
CA ASN A 70 24.53 -21.34 -33.14
C ASN A 70 22.99 -21.26 -33.24
N GLN A 71 22.33 -20.92 -32.13
CA GLN A 71 20.95 -20.41 -32.13
C GLN A 71 20.81 -19.36 -31.02
N LYS A 72 20.71 -18.07 -31.37
CA LYS A 72 20.11 -17.03 -30.51
C LYS A 72 19.43 -16.01 -31.43
N ILE A 73 18.14 -16.18 -31.74
CA ILE A 73 16.98 -15.70 -30.96
C ILE A 73 17.09 -14.18 -30.77
N ALA A 74 16.24 -13.47 -31.51
CA ALA A 74 16.03 -12.02 -31.41
C ALA A 74 15.69 -11.61 -29.96
N PRO A 75 16.15 -10.44 -29.49
CA PRO A 75 15.78 -9.96 -28.18
C PRO A 75 14.33 -9.45 -28.22
N ALA A 76 13.38 -10.36 -27.98
CA ALA A 76 12.14 -9.98 -27.34
C ALA A 76 12.51 -9.56 -25.91
N ALA A 77 12.71 -8.26 -25.70
CA ALA A 77 13.02 -7.71 -24.39
C ALA A 77 11.80 -7.93 -23.47
N ASN A 78 11.89 -9.03 -22.75
CA ASN A 78 11.15 -9.38 -21.56
C ASN A 78 10.89 -8.15 -20.67
N LEU A 79 9.61 -7.89 -20.40
CA LEU A 79 9.10 -7.07 -19.30
C LEU A 79 9.28 -7.79 -17.93
N ASP A 80 10.34 -8.60 -17.84
CA ASP A 80 10.58 -9.63 -16.83
C ASP A 80 12.06 -9.46 -16.48
N SER A 81 12.48 -8.80 -15.41
CA SER A 81 11.96 -8.81 -14.06
C SER A 81 12.44 -7.51 -13.42
N LEU A 82 11.51 -6.68 -12.95
CA LEU A 82 11.92 -5.70 -11.96
C LEU A 82 12.41 -6.51 -10.77
N THR A 83 13.70 -6.44 -10.43
CA THR A 83 14.24 -7.21 -9.31
C THR A 83 13.41 -6.92 -8.06
N VAL A 84 13.25 -7.91 -7.18
CA VAL A 84 12.41 -7.78 -5.98
C VAL A 84 12.86 -6.56 -5.15
N GLU A 85 14.16 -6.30 -5.11
CA GLU A 85 14.76 -5.11 -4.48
C GLU A 85 14.23 -3.81 -5.10
N THR A 86 14.18 -3.73 -6.42
CA THR A 86 13.67 -2.55 -7.13
C THR A 86 12.20 -2.31 -6.82
N GLN A 87 11.40 -3.38 -6.82
CA GLN A 87 9.99 -3.30 -6.47
C GLN A 87 9.77 -2.86 -5.02
N ILE A 88 10.60 -3.34 -4.09
CA ILE A 88 10.58 -2.90 -2.69
C ILE A 88 10.91 -1.40 -2.59
N VAL A 89 11.91 -0.93 -3.33
CA VAL A 89 12.29 0.49 -3.35
C VAL A 89 11.15 1.35 -3.92
N GLN A 90 10.54 0.92 -5.03
CA GLN A 90 9.38 1.61 -5.61
C GLN A 90 8.20 1.64 -4.64
N LEU A 91 7.89 0.51 -3.99
CA LEU A 91 6.81 0.43 -3.01
C LEU A 91 7.06 1.38 -1.84
N ARG A 92 8.30 1.46 -1.32
CA ARG A 92 8.66 2.41 -0.26
C ARG A 92 8.50 3.87 -0.70
N LYS A 93 8.84 4.19 -1.96
CA LYS A 93 8.62 5.53 -2.53
C LYS A 93 7.13 5.83 -2.62
N ALA A 94 6.34 4.90 -3.14
CA ALA A 94 4.89 5.03 -3.24
C ALA A 94 4.26 5.29 -1.86
N LEU A 95 4.65 4.52 -0.84
CA LEU A 95 4.18 4.71 0.54
C LEU A 95 4.42 6.13 1.05
N LYS A 96 5.64 6.66 0.88
CA LYS A 96 5.96 8.04 1.26
C LYS A 96 5.13 9.07 0.52
N LEU A 97 4.82 8.83 -0.76
CA LEU A 97 3.98 9.71 -1.56
C LEU A 97 2.51 9.68 -1.10
N VAL A 98 1.99 8.51 -0.74
CA VAL A 98 0.65 8.36 -0.14
C VAL A 98 0.55 9.10 1.18
N GLU A 99 1.55 8.94 2.07
CA GLU A 99 1.63 9.68 3.34
C GLU A 99 1.65 11.21 3.13
N GLN A 100 2.29 11.67 2.07
CA GLN A 100 2.32 13.08 1.66
C GLN A 100 1.08 13.54 0.89
N LYS A 101 0.06 12.68 0.73
CA LYS A 101 -1.14 12.92 -0.11
C LYS A 101 -0.84 13.26 -1.57
N LYS A 102 0.34 12.88 -2.08
CA LYS A 102 0.75 13.06 -3.49
C LYS A 102 0.25 11.89 -4.34
N PHE A 103 -1.08 11.76 -4.43
CA PHE A 103 -1.75 10.61 -5.03
C PHE A 103 -1.42 10.40 -6.51
N ASN A 104 -1.36 11.49 -7.30
CA ASN A 104 -1.03 11.41 -8.73
C ASN A 104 0.36 10.84 -9.01
N GLN A 105 1.33 11.04 -8.11
CA GLN A 105 2.67 10.47 -8.25
C GLN A 105 2.71 9.03 -7.71
N ALA A 106 2.00 8.77 -6.60
CA ALA A 106 1.94 7.45 -6.00
C ALA A 106 1.32 6.41 -6.95
N ILE A 107 0.25 6.77 -7.67
CA ILE A 107 -0.45 5.83 -8.56
C ILE A 107 0.44 5.31 -9.69
N GLY A 108 1.39 6.13 -10.18
CA GLY A 108 2.34 5.71 -11.21
C GLY A 108 3.21 4.53 -10.75
N TYR A 109 3.70 4.59 -9.51
CA TYR A 109 4.47 3.49 -8.93
C TYR A 109 3.60 2.28 -8.57
N LEU A 110 2.37 2.51 -8.08
CA LEU A 110 1.52 1.42 -7.61
C LEU A 110 0.96 0.56 -8.74
N LYS A 111 0.61 1.15 -9.88
CA LYS A 111 0.07 0.41 -11.04
C LYS A 111 0.99 -0.71 -11.52
N ASP A 112 2.29 -0.44 -11.57
CA ASP A 112 3.28 -1.44 -11.97
C ASP A 112 3.39 -2.54 -10.91
N LEU A 113 3.32 -2.16 -9.63
CA LEU A 113 3.46 -3.09 -8.50
C LEU A 113 2.22 -3.97 -8.28
N GLU A 114 1.02 -3.53 -8.67
CA GLU A 114 -0.19 -4.36 -8.62
C GLU A 114 -0.11 -5.60 -9.52
N ASN A 115 0.73 -5.53 -10.57
CA ASN A 115 0.96 -6.64 -11.49
C ASN A 115 2.22 -7.45 -11.15
N SER A 116 2.89 -7.13 -10.04
CA SER A 116 4.10 -7.82 -9.59
C SER A 116 3.91 -9.35 -9.50
N SER A 117 4.94 -10.12 -9.86
CA SER A 117 4.99 -11.56 -9.61
C SER A 117 5.07 -11.92 -8.13
N VAL A 118 5.54 -10.99 -7.28
CA VAL A 118 5.68 -11.18 -5.84
C VAL A 118 4.37 -10.84 -5.13
N LEU A 119 3.71 -11.87 -4.59
CA LEU A 119 2.42 -11.74 -3.92
C LEU A 119 2.41 -10.64 -2.84
N GLN A 120 3.44 -10.61 -1.98
CA GLN A 120 3.50 -9.65 -0.88
C GLN A 120 3.55 -8.19 -1.38
N ILE A 121 4.23 -7.95 -2.50
CA ILE A 121 4.34 -6.62 -3.12
C ILE A 121 3.02 -6.25 -3.78
N LYS A 122 2.47 -7.16 -4.60
CA LYS A 122 1.16 -7.01 -5.26
C LYS A 122 0.07 -6.63 -4.28
N VAL A 123 -0.09 -7.41 -3.21
CA VAL A 123 -1.17 -7.21 -2.25
C VAL A 123 -0.99 -5.92 -1.47
N ARG A 124 0.26 -5.58 -1.12
CA ARG A 124 0.56 -4.33 -0.42
C ARG A 124 0.34 -3.12 -1.34
N ALA A 125 0.65 -3.22 -2.62
CA ALA A 125 0.37 -2.18 -3.60
C ALA A 125 -1.14 -1.96 -3.77
N LYS A 126 -1.92 -3.03 -3.97
CA LYS A 126 -3.40 -2.98 -4.01
C LYS A 126 -3.99 -2.31 -2.76
N TYR A 127 -3.49 -2.68 -1.58
CA TYR A 127 -3.94 -2.06 -0.34
C TYR A 127 -3.66 -0.54 -0.34
N GLN A 128 -2.50 -0.11 -0.83
CA GLN A 128 -2.19 1.32 -0.94
C GLN A 128 -3.06 2.04 -1.96
N VAL A 129 -3.44 1.41 -3.07
CA VAL A 129 -4.42 1.97 -4.01
C VAL A 129 -5.77 2.17 -3.30
N GLY A 130 -6.21 1.18 -2.51
CA GLY A 130 -7.39 1.32 -1.66
C GLY A 130 -7.27 2.48 -0.67
N GLU A 131 -6.13 2.65 0.01
CA GLU A 131 -5.89 3.77 0.93
C GLU A 131 -5.97 5.12 0.22
N MET A 132 -5.41 5.23 -0.98
CA MET A 132 -5.48 6.45 -1.78
C MET A 132 -6.90 6.81 -2.16
N LEU A 133 -7.71 5.84 -2.59
CA LEU A 133 -9.13 6.04 -2.90
C LEU A 133 -9.90 6.45 -1.63
N PHE A 134 -9.60 5.79 -0.51
CA PHE A 134 -10.19 6.10 0.78
C PHE A 134 -9.91 7.54 1.21
N PHE A 135 -8.66 8.01 1.07
CA PHE A 135 -8.31 9.41 1.38
C PHE A 135 -8.93 10.42 0.43
N GLN A 136 -9.23 10.02 -0.80
CA GLN A 136 -9.98 10.82 -1.79
C GLN A 136 -11.50 10.78 -1.56
N GLN A 137 -11.96 10.08 -0.52
CA GLN A 137 -13.39 9.89 -0.19
C GLN A 137 -14.17 9.08 -1.22
N GLU A 138 -13.47 8.39 -2.12
CA GLU A 138 -14.06 7.45 -3.08
C GLU A 138 -14.29 6.10 -2.38
N TYR A 139 -15.16 6.09 -1.38
CA TYR A 139 -15.38 4.94 -0.48
C TYR A 139 -15.92 3.72 -1.23
N ASP A 140 -16.69 3.93 -2.29
CA ASP A 140 -17.27 2.92 -3.16
C ASP A 140 -16.17 2.11 -3.86
N LEU A 141 -15.23 2.83 -4.48
CA LEU A 141 -14.10 2.26 -5.20
C LEU A 141 -13.07 1.67 -4.24
N ALA A 142 -12.82 2.35 -3.11
CA ALA A 142 -11.97 1.82 -2.06
C ALA A 142 -12.51 0.48 -1.54
N MET A 143 -13.83 0.38 -1.30
CA MET A 143 -14.48 -0.85 -0.86
C MET A 143 -14.29 -1.97 -1.88
N GLN A 144 -14.44 -1.71 -3.18
CA GLN A 144 -14.21 -2.72 -4.23
C GLN A 144 -12.77 -3.26 -4.21
N VAL A 145 -11.78 -2.38 -4.08
CA VAL A 145 -10.36 -2.78 -4.01
C VAL A 145 -10.10 -3.61 -2.75
N TYR A 146 -10.66 -3.22 -1.61
CA TYR A 146 -10.50 -3.95 -0.37
C TYR A 146 -11.23 -5.32 -0.40
N GLU A 147 -12.42 -5.41 -1.01
CA GLU A 147 -13.13 -6.67 -1.19
C GLU A 147 -12.32 -7.65 -2.07
N ASP A 148 -11.70 -7.15 -3.14
CA ASP A 148 -10.77 -7.93 -3.96
C ASP A 148 -9.60 -8.49 -3.14
N ILE A 149 -9.07 -7.69 -2.20
CA ILE A 149 -7.99 -8.14 -1.32
C ILE A 149 -8.43 -9.30 -0.42
N ILE A 150 -9.61 -9.20 0.17
CA ILE A 150 -10.14 -10.26 1.05
C ILE A 150 -10.48 -11.52 0.25
N ALA A 151 -11.04 -11.37 -0.95
CA ALA A 151 -11.43 -12.50 -1.79
C ALA A 151 -10.22 -13.29 -2.32
N ASN A 152 -9.18 -12.59 -2.78
CA ASN A 152 -8.05 -13.21 -3.47
C ASN A 152 -6.80 -13.38 -2.62
N TYR A 153 -6.69 -12.66 -1.50
CA TYR A 153 -5.48 -12.61 -0.68
C TYR A 153 -5.76 -12.73 0.83
N ALA A 154 -6.72 -13.60 1.19
CA ALA A 154 -7.21 -13.82 2.55
C ALA A 154 -6.15 -14.22 3.59
N PHE A 155 -5.00 -14.76 3.18
CA PHE A 155 -3.89 -15.14 4.07
C PHE A 155 -2.77 -14.09 4.16
N SER A 156 -2.94 -12.94 3.51
CA SER A 156 -1.93 -11.88 3.52
C SER A 156 -1.94 -11.08 4.83
N GLY A 157 -0.77 -10.59 5.24
CA GLY A 157 -0.64 -9.79 6.47
C GLY A 157 -1.38 -8.44 6.47
N VAL A 158 -2.02 -8.04 5.35
CA VAL A 158 -2.81 -6.80 5.26
C VAL A 158 -4.31 -7.03 5.49
N VAL A 159 -4.77 -8.28 5.59
CA VAL A 159 -6.19 -8.63 5.68
C VAL A 159 -6.87 -7.99 6.88
N LEU A 160 -6.23 -8.00 8.05
CA LEU A 160 -6.79 -7.35 9.24
C LEU A 160 -6.98 -5.84 9.06
N LYS A 161 -6.00 -5.16 8.43
CA LYS A 161 -6.11 -3.73 8.13
C LYS A 161 -7.21 -3.47 7.10
N THR A 162 -7.29 -4.33 6.09
CA THR A 162 -8.29 -4.29 5.02
C THR A 162 -9.71 -4.45 5.57
N LEU A 163 -9.94 -5.40 6.49
CA LEU A 163 -11.23 -5.58 7.17
C LEU A 163 -11.61 -4.33 7.97
N GLY A 164 -10.66 -3.74 8.69
CA GLY A 164 -10.89 -2.47 9.40
C GLY A 164 -11.34 -1.35 8.44
N ARG A 165 -10.68 -1.22 7.29
CA ARG A 165 -11.06 -0.24 6.25
C ARG A 165 -12.39 -0.55 5.59
N LEU A 166 -12.74 -1.81 5.35
CA LEU A 166 -14.04 -2.21 4.80
C LEU A 166 -15.19 -1.82 5.72
N ILE A 167 -15.01 -2.00 7.04
CA ILE A 167 -15.96 -1.56 8.05
C ILE A 167 -16.13 -0.04 7.99
N GLU A 168 -15.03 0.71 7.91
CA GLU A 168 -15.05 2.17 7.82
C GLU A 168 -15.72 2.65 6.54
N CYS A 169 -15.40 2.06 5.38
CA CYS A 169 -16.07 2.34 4.10
C CYS A 169 -17.57 2.04 4.18
N SER A 170 -17.95 0.90 4.76
CA SER A 170 -19.35 0.51 4.91
C SER A 170 -20.14 1.47 5.78
N ASN A 171 -19.51 1.99 6.85
CA ASN A 171 -20.13 3.03 7.68
C ASN A 171 -20.34 4.32 6.86
N LYS A 172 -19.29 4.80 6.17
CA LYS A 172 -19.38 6.01 5.32
C LYS A 172 -20.46 5.89 4.23
N LEU A 173 -20.67 4.70 3.69
CA LEU A 173 -21.69 4.40 2.67
C LEU A 173 -23.05 4.00 3.24
N LYS A 174 -23.22 3.97 4.58
CA LYS A 174 -24.45 3.55 5.28
C LYS A 174 -24.91 2.13 4.92
N LEU A 175 -23.98 1.22 4.65
CA LEU A 175 -24.23 -0.17 4.28
C LEU A 175 -24.23 -1.09 5.51
N GLY A 176 -25.23 -0.95 6.39
CA GLY A 176 -25.27 -1.65 7.68
C GLY A 176 -25.11 -3.18 7.60
N LYS A 177 -25.74 -3.84 6.62
CA LYS A 177 -25.61 -5.30 6.42
C LYS A 177 -24.18 -5.72 6.11
N LYS A 178 -23.48 -4.99 5.24
CA LYS A 178 -22.08 -5.27 4.89
C LYS A 178 -21.16 -5.00 6.07
N GLN A 179 -21.41 -3.91 6.79
CA GLN A 179 -20.66 -3.57 7.99
C GLN A 179 -20.72 -4.69 9.04
N GLU A 180 -21.92 -5.20 9.34
CA GLU A 180 -22.12 -6.33 10.26
C GLU A 180 -21.38 -7.59 9.79
N GLN A 181 -21.43 -7.89 8.48
CA GLN A 181 -20.73 -9.01 7.88
C GLN A 181 -19.20 -8.90 8.10
N TYR A 182 -18.59 -7.75 7.79
CA TYR A 182 -17.15 -7.56 7.97
C TYR A 182 -16.74 -7.60 9.45
N TYR A 183 -17.55 -7.06 10.36
CA TYR A 183 -17.33 -7.21 11.80
C TYR A 183 -17.37 -8.67 12.24
N SER A 184 -18.32 -9.46 11.75
CA SER A 184 -18.41 -10.89 12.07
C SER A 184 -17.16 -11.63 11.62
N VAL A 185 -16.68 -11.37 10.40
CA VAL A 185 -15.44 -11.96 9.88
C VAL A 185 -14.23 -11.57 10.73
N LEU A 186 -14.11 -10.28 11.08
CA LEU A 186 -13.02 -9.78 11.91
C LEU A 186 -13.01 -10.44 13.30
N MET A 187 -14.18 -10.59 13.94
CA MET A 187 -14.26 -11.20 15.28
C MET A 187 -13.94 -12.69 15.25
N LYS A 188 -14.41 -13.43 14.23
CA LYS A 188 -14.06 -14.85 14.05
C LYS A 188 -12.56 -15.08 13.96
N PHE A 189 -11.81 -14.13 13.37
CA PHE A 189 -10.35 -14.22 13.32
C PHE A 189 -9.72 -14.19 14.71
N PHE A 190 -10.23 -13.36 15.62
CA PHE A 190 -9.70 -13.24 16.99
C PHE A 190 -10.23 -14.32 17.94
N GLU A 191 -11.42 -14.87 17.72
CA GLU A 191 -11.98 -15.96 18.54
C GLU A 191 -11.29 -17.32 18.27
N ALA A 192 -10.68 -17.48 17.10
CA ALA A 192 -10.00 -18.71 16.71
C ALA A 192 -8.53 -18.80 17.19
N SER A 193 -8.01 -17.75 17.86
CA SER A 193 -6.62 -17.65 18.36
C SER A 193 -6.57 -17.84 19.87
#